data_AF-X1FRE7-F1
#
_entry.id   AF-X1FRE7-F1
#
_cell.length_a   1.000
_cell.length_b   1.000
_cell.length_c   1.000
_cell.angle_alpha   90.00
_cell.angle_beta   90.00
_cell.angle_gamma   90.00
#
_symmetry.space_group_name_H-M   'P 1'
#
loop_
_entity.id
_entity.type
_entity.pdbx_description
1 polymer ?
#
loop_
_entity_poly.entity_id
_entity_poly.type
_entity_poly.pdbx_seq_one_letter_code
_entity_poly.pdbx_strand_id
1 'polypeptide(L)'
;MDDYRQIIIDAKAGQIVPIVKEIDIDEPVDFFARLSDYGRAKNCCLLEASDYLAENALSFGTARPALYLTGTGTEFSIQALSSTGRRMLEYLSTDKDRFSSGLEPINIVLGILR
;
A
#
# COMPACT_ATOMS: atom_id res chain seq x y z
N MET A 1 22.56 2.79 10.95
CA MET A 1 21.13 3.13 10.70
C MET A 1 21.00 3.78 9.31
N ASP A 2 21.70 3.22 8.30
CA ASP A 2 21.80 3.75 6.92
C ASP A 2 21.33 2.75 5.86
N ASP A 3 20.91 1.57 6.30
CA ASP A 3 20.68 0.39 5.45
C ASP A 3 19.51 0.59 4.46
N TYR A 4 18.38 1.12 4.94
CA TYR A 4 17.20 1.34 4.08
C TYR A 4 17.42 2.35 2.96
N ARG A 5 18.37 3.28 3.12
CA ARG A 5 18.68 4.27 2.06
C ARG A 5 19.35 3.60 0.87
N GLN A 6 20.24 2.65 1.13
CA GLN A 6 20.91 1.91 0.08
C GLN A 6 19.92 1.04 -0.70
N ILE A 7 18.97 0.40 -0.01
CA ILE A 7 17.88 -0.37 -0.64
C ILE A 7 17.05 0.52 -1.59
N ILE A 8 16.78 1.77 -1.21
CA ILE A 8 16.05 2.73 -2.06
C ILE A 8 16.89 3.14 -3.27
N ILE A 9 18.19 3.37 -3.10
CA ILE A 9 19.10 3.78 -4.18
C ILE A 9 19.25 2.65 -5.22
N ASP A 10 19.32 1.41 -4.76
CA ASP A 10 19.49 0.23 -5.62
C ASP A 10 18.18 -0.26 -6.26
N ALA A 11 17.05 0.36 -5.92
CA ALA A 11 15.73 0.00 -6.42
C ALA A 11 15.61 0.22 -7.93
N LYS A 12 15.13 -0.80 -8.65
CA LYS A 12 14.90 -0.71 -10.09
C LYS A 12 13.55 -0.07 -10.39
N ALA A 13 13.43 0.55 -11.57
CA ALA A 13 12.17 1.13 -12.02
C ALA A 13 11.06 0.06 -12.09
N GLY A 14 9.92 0.33 -11.46
CA GLY A 14 8.80 -0.61 -11.34
C GLY A 14 8.91 -1.63 -10.20
N GLN A 15 10.03 -1.68 -9.47
CA GLN A 15 10.18 -2.54 -8.29
C GLN A 15 9.44 -1.95 -7.08
N ILE A 16 8.68 -2.79 -6.38
CA ILE A 16 8.11 -2.45 -5.07
C ILE A 16 9.14 -2.81 -4.00
N VAL A 17 9.59 -1.81 -3.24
CA VAL A 17 10.56 -1.98 -2.16
C VAL A 17 9.87 -1.65 -0.83
N PRO A 18 9.57 -2.65 0.02
CA PRO A 18 8.98 -2.40 1.33
C PRO A 18 10.05 -1.86 2.29
N ILE A 19 9.78 -0.71 2.90
CA ILE A 19 10.60 -0.15 3.98
C ILE A 19 9.82 -0.36 5.29
N VAL A 20 10.35 -1.24 6.13
CA VAL A 20 9.68 -1.68 7.36
C VAL A 20 10.45 -1.24 8.59
N LYS A 21 9.71 -0.97 9.67
CA LYS A 21 10.26 -0.76 11.00
C LYS A 21 9.42 -1.58 11.98
N GLU A 22 10.04 -2.53 12.64
CA GLU A 22 9.43 -3.28 13.72
C GLU A 22 9.26 -2.37 14.95
N ILE A 23 8.08 -2.46 15.56
CA ILE A 23 7.71 -1.71 16.75
C ILE A 23 6.86 -2.62 17.64
N ASP A 24 7.04 -2.49 18.95
CA ASP A 24 6.14 -3.13 19.91
C ASP A 24 4.83 -2.34 19.98
N ILE A 25 3.71 -3.04 19.84
CA ILE A 25 2.36 -2.49 19.93
C ILE A 25 1.55 -3.31 20.93
N ASP A 26 0.87 -2.64 21.85
CA ASP A 26 0.04 -3.31 22.85
C ASP A 26 -1.33 -3.71 22.27
N GLU A 27 -1.98 -2.78 21.56
CA GLU A 27 -3.34 -2.95 21.02
C GLU A 27 -3.40 -2.37 19.57
N PRO A 28 -3.59 -3.21 18.54
CA PRO A 28 -3.66 -2.78 17.14
C PRO A 28 -4.70 -1.69 16.87
N VAL A 29 -5.87 -1.75 17.50
CA VAL A 29 -6.96 -0.78 17.29
C VAL A 29 -6.54 0.60 17.77
N ASP A 30 -5.98 0.70 18.98
CA ASP A 30 -5.50 1.95 19.56
C ASP A 30 -4.34 2.55 18.76
N PHE A 31 -3.42 1.71 18.31
CA PHE A 31 -2.33 2.14 17.45
C PHE A 31 -2.86 2.71 16.12
N PHE A 32 -3.76 1.99 15.46
CA PHE A 32 -4.36 2.42 14.20
C PHE A 32 -5.19 3.69 14.37
N ALA A 33 -5.95 3.83 15.45
CA ALA A 33 -6.72 5.03 15.74
C ALA A 33 -5.82 6.26 15.78
N ARG A 34 -4.68 6.22 16.49
CA ARG A 34 -3.72 7.34 16.49
C ARG A 34 -3.14 7.59 15.09
N LEU A 35 -2.80 6.53 14.36
CA LEU A 35 -2.18 6.64 13.03
C LEU A 35 -3.13 7.24 11.97
N SER A 36 -4.43 6.94 12.07
CA SER A 36 -5.49 7.36 11.16
C SER A 36 -6.20 8.67 11.57
N ASP A 37 -5.65 9.44 12.53
CA ASP A 37 -6.33 10.60 13.13
C ASP A 37 -7.74 10.24 13.63
N TYR A 38 -7.81 9.15 14.40
CA TYR A 38 -9.02 8.57 14.97
C TYR A 38 -10.11 8.35 13.90
N GLY A 39 -9.70 7.84 12.73
CA GLY A 39 -10.58 7.59 11.59
C GLY A 39 -10.92 8.81 10.73
N ARG A 40 -10.38 10.01 11.02
CA ARG A 40 -10.60 11.21 10.18
C ARG A 40 -9.75 11.19 8.91
N ALA A 41 -8.64 10.46 8.89
CA ALA A 41 -7.85 10.29 7.68
C ALA A 41 -8.70 9.58 6.61
N LYS A 42 -8.90 10.25 5.47
CA LYS A 42 -9.69 9.67 4.38
C LYS A 42 -8.99 8.44 3.81
N ASN A 43 -9.81 7.46 3.39
CA ASN A 43 -9.36 6.21 2.77
C ASN A 43 -8.46 5.35 3.67
N CYS A 44 -8.46 5.58 4.98
CA CYS A 44 -7.85 4.64 5.91
C CYS A 44 -8.74 3.39 6.09
N CYS A 45 -8.12 2.25 6.37
CA CYS A 45 -8.83 1.01 6.65
C CYS A 45 -8.02 0.17 7.64
N LEU A 46 -8.72 -0.46 8.59
CA LEU A 46 -8.20 -1.50 9.46
C LEU A 46 -8.98 -2.78 9.20
N LEU A 47 -8.26 -3.87 9.00
CA LEU A 47 -8.77 -5.21 8.84
C LEU A 47 -8.22 -6.01 10.01
N GLU A 48 -9.08 -6.21 11.00
CA GLU A 48 -8.74 -6.79 12.28
C GLU A 48 -9.06 -8.28 12.30
N ALA A 49 -8.17 -9.08 12.89
CA ALA A 49 -8.46 -10.49 13.14
C ALA A 49 -9.59 -10.62 14.17
N SER A 50 -10.61 -11.40 13.85
CA SER A 50 -11.77 -11.60 14.74
C SER A 50 -11.44 -12.32 16.05
N ASP A 51 -10.35 -13.09 16.07
CA ASP A 51 -9.84 -13.78 17.24
C ASP A 51 -8.35 -13.47 17.41
N TYR A 52 -8.04 -12.44 18.18
CA TYR A 52 -6.67 -11.98 18.45
C TYR A 52 -5.86 -12.96 19.33
N LEU A 53 -6.51 -13.99 19.90
CA LEU A 53 -5.86 -15.02 20.71
C LEU A 53 -5.39 -16.21 19.85
N ALA A 54 -5.79 -16.28 18.57
CA ALA A 54 -5.26 -17.28 17.66
C ALA A 54 -3.79 -17.01 17.34
N GLU A 55 -2.96 -18.06 17.29
CA GLU A 55 -1.49 -17.94 17.09
C GLU A 55 -1.09 -17.20 15.80
N ASN A 56 -1.97 -17.16 14.79
CA ASN A 56 -1.73 -16.50 13.50
C ASN A 56 -2.68 -15.30 13.27
N ALA A 57 -3.21 -14.71 14.34
CA ALA A 57 -4.05 -13.55 14.24
C ALA A 57 -3.24 -12.34 13.75
N LEU A 58 -3.56 -11.86 12.55
CA LEU A 58 -2.91 -10.69 11.94
C LEU A 58 -3.93 -9.59 11.69
N SER A 59 -3.66 -8.42 12.25
CA SER A 59 -4.38 -7.19 11.94
C SER A 59 -3.54 -6.36 10.96
N PHE A 60 -4.16 -5.90 9.88
CA PHE A 60 -3.50 -5.15 8.82
C PHE A 60 -4.30 -3.92 8.46
N GLY A 61 -3.62 -2.84 8.08
CA GLY A 61 -4.31 -1.60 7.79
C GLY A 61 -3.49 -0.62 6.97
N THR A 62 -4.19 0.37 6.45
CA THR A 62 -3.61 1.52 5.76
C THR A 62 -4.15 2.80 6.38
N ALA A 63 -3.26 3.72 6.73
CA ALA A 63 -3.67 5.02 7.28
C ALA A 63 -3.61 6.15 6.25
N ARG A 64 -2.72 6.04 5.25
CA ARG A 64 -2.46 7.08 4.24
C ARG A 64 -2.10 6.44 2.89
N PRO A 65 -3.05 5.79 2.20
CA PRO A 65 -2.78 5.17 0.91
C PRO A 65 -2.34 6.21 -0.14
N ALA A 66 -1.50 5.79 -1.09
CA ALA A 66 -0.98 6.68 -2.14
C ALA A 66 -1.94 6.82 -3.33
N LEU A 67 -2.66 5.75 -3.67
CA LEU A 67 -3.60 5.67 -4.78
C LEU A 67 -4.94 5.13 -4.28
N TYR A 68 -6.02 5.54 -4.93
CA TYR A 68 -7.36 4.96 -4.80
C TYR A 68 -7.81 4.44 -6.16
N LEU A 69 -8.16 3.16 -6.21
CA LEU A 69 -8.60 2.48 -7.43
C LEU A 69 -10.05 2.07 -7.24
N THR A 70 -10.91 2.37 -8.22
CA THR A 70 -12.32 1.96 -8.21
C THR A 70 -12.81 1.73 -9.64
N GLY A 71 -13.74 0.81 -9.83
CA GLY A 71 -14.27 0.47 -11.14
C GLY A 71 -14.64 -0.99 -11.30
N THR A 72 -15.10 -1.33 -12.50
CA THR A 72 -15.51 -2.68 -12.89
C THR A 72 -15.02 -2.97 -14.31
N GLY A 73 -14.29 -4.08 -14.48
CA GLY A 73 -13.80 -4.50 -15.80
C GLY A 73 -12.89 -3.44 -16.45
N THR A 74 -13.22 -3.04 -17.67
CA THR A 74 -12.48 -2.01 -18.42
C THR A 74 -12.81 -0.58 -17.98
N GLU A 75 -13.85 -0.40 -17.17
CA GLU A 75 -14.27 0.90 -16.67
C GLU A 75 -13.73 1.09 -15.25
N PHE A 76 -12.52 1.64 -15.14
CA PHE A 76 -11.92 1.95 -13.85
C PHE A 76 -11.31 3.34 -13.83
N SER A 77 -11.14 3.84 -12.61
CA SER A 77 -10.46 5.10 -12.32
C SER A 77 -9.36 4.86 -11.30
N ILE A 78 -8.26 5.61 -11.46
CA ILE A 78 -7.17 5.65 -10.50
C ILE A 78 -6.98 7.11 -10.09
N GLN A 79 -7.09 7.37 -8.79
CA GLN A 79 -6.92 8.69 -8.20
C GLN A 79 -5.65 8.71 -7.34
N ALA A 80 -4.80 9.72 -7.53
CA ALA A 80 -3.71 10.00 -6.61
C ALA A 80 -4.24 10.65 -5.33
N LEU A 81 -3.87 10.08 -4.18
CA LEU A 81 -4.20 10.57 -2.85
C LEU A 81 -3.03 11.30 -2.17
N SER A 82 -1.82 11.15 -2.71
CA SER A 82 -0.60 11.78 -2.21
C SER A 82 0.32 12.24 -3.34
N SER A 83 1.36 12.99 -3.02
CA SER A 83 2.42 13.34 -3.97
C SER A 83 3.15 12.12 -4.52
N THR A 84 3.35 11.09 -3.71
CA THR A 84 3.90 9.79 -4.15
C THR A 84 2.99 9.13 -5.18
N GLY A 85 1.68 9.08 -4.91
CA GLY A 85 0.70 8.55 -5.87
C GLY A 85 0.70 9.32 -7.18
N ARG A 86 0.80 10.65 -7.12
CA ARG A 86 0.90 11.49 -8.34
C ARG A 86 2.12 11.12 -9.18
N ARG A 87 3.30 11.01 -8.56
CA ARG A 87 4.54 10.58 -9.24
C ARG A 87 4.42 9.19 -9.86
N MET A 88 3.72 8.27 -9.18
CA MET A 88 3.43 6.95 -9.75
C MET A 88 2.58 7.07 -11.02
N LEU A 89 1.50 7.85 -10.98
CA LEU A 89 0.64 8.03 -12.16
C LEU A 89 1.38 8.71 -13.32
N GLU A 90 2.19 9.73 -13.05
CA GLU A 90 3.04 10.39 -14.06
C GLU A 90 3.97 9.37 -14.73
N TYR A 91 4.69 8.58 -13.93
CA TYR A 91 5.57 7.52 -14.43
C TYR A 91 4.81 6.49 -15.28
N LEU A 92 3.67 5.99 -14.78
CA LEU A 92 2.86 4.97 -15.49
C LEU A 92 2.24 5.53 -16.78
N SER A 93 1.93 6.83 -16.83
CA SER A 93 1.34 7.47 -18.01
C SER A 93 2.33 7.74 -19.16
N THR A 94 3.63 7.63 -18.89
CA THR A 94 4.69 7.99 -19.84
C THR A 94 4.81 6.99 -21.01
N ASP A 95 4.41 5.74 -20.79
CA ASP A 95 4.56 4.65 -21.76
C ASP A 95 3.22 3.93 -21.95
N LYS A 96 2.44 4.40 -22.92
CA LYS A 96 1.08 3.89 -23.19
C LYS A 96 1.09 2.47 -23.77
N ASP A 97 2.19 2.08 -24.40
CA ASP A 97 2.34 0.74 -25.01
C ASP A 97 2.73 -0.31 -23.97
N ARG A 98 3.21 0.09 -22.79
CA ARG A 98 3.47 -0.81 -21.66
C ARG A 98 2.27 -1.67 -21.26
N PHE A 99 1.06 -1.18 -21.53
CA PHE A 99 -0.19 -1.88 -21.22
C PHE A 99 -0.95 -2.35 -22.48
N SER A 100 -0.37 -2.20 -23.68
CA SER A 100 -1.06 -2.51 -24.95
C SER A 100 -0.95 -3.99 -25.35
N SER A 101 0.09 -4.69 -24.91
CA SER A 101 0.16 -6.15 -24.93
C SER A 101 -0.51 -6.70 -23.68
N GLY A 102 -1.40 -7.70 -23.83
CA GLY A 102 -2.09 -8.43 -22.76
C GLY A 102 -1.14 -9.21 -21.85
N LEU A 103 -0.24 -8.49 -21.18
CA LEU A 103 0.75 -9.00 -20.26
C LEU A 103 0.07 -9.29 -18.92
N GLU A 104 0.50 -10.44 -18.40
CA GLU A 104 0.39 -10.94 -17.04
C GLU A 104 0.00 -9.87 -16.02
N PRO A 105 -0.99 -10.15 -15.15
CA PRO A 105 -1.50 -9.18 -14.19
C PRO A 105 -0.34 -8.53 -13.48
N ILE A 106 -0.30 -7.19 -13.51
CA ILE A 106 0.55 -6.43 -12.60
C ILE A 106 0.13 -6.91 -11.23
N ASN A 107 0.95 -7.79 -10.66
CA ASN A 107 0.86 -8.24 -9.29
C ASN A 107 1.17 -7.02 -8.42
N ILE A 108 0.24 -6.08 -8.35
CA ILE A 108 0.04 -5.24 -7.17
C ILE A 108 -0.48 -6.22 -6.12
N VAL A 109 0.42 -7.07 -5.64
CA VAL A 109 0.25 -7.77 -4.39
C VAL A 109 0.30 -6.65 -3.36
N LEU A 110 -0.88 -6.10 -3.03
CA LEU A 110 -1.08 -5.69 -1.65
C LEU A 110 -0.66 -6.91 -0.85
N GLY A 111 0.40 -6.79 -0.07
CA GLY A 111 0.88 -7.85 0.80
C GLY A 111 -0.23 -8.28 1.74
N ILE A 112 -1.01 -9.26 1.31
CA ILE A 112 -1.70 -10.19 2.19
C ILE A 112 -0.61 -11.22 2.47
N LEU A 113 0.20 -10.95 3.49
CA LEU A 113 1.05 -11.96 4.09
C LEU A 113 0.12 -13.08 4.58
N ARG A 114 0.41 -14.30 4.14
CA ARG A 114 -0.31 -15.52 4.51
C ARG A 114 -0.22 -15.78 6.00
#